data_AF-A0A5S9MCF5-F1
#
_entry.id   AF-A0A5S9MCF5-F1
#
_cell.length_a   1.000
_cell.length_b   1.000
_cell.length_c   1.000
_cell.angle_alpha   90.00
_cell.angle_beta   90.00
_cell.angle_gamma   90.00
#
_symmetry.space_group_name_H-M   'P 1'
#
loop_
_entity.id
_entity.type
_entity.pdbx_description
1 polymer ?
#
loop_
_entity_poly.entity_id
_entity_poly.type
_entity_poly.pdbx_seq_one_letter_code
_entity_poly.pdbx_strand_id
1 'polypeptide(L)' 'MTPDIMLFDEPTSALDPEMVKEVLEVMKELAQSGMTLVIVTHEMGFAKRSG' A
#
# COMPACT_ATOMS: atom_id res chain seq x y z
N MET A 1 6.45 -13.42 15.60
CA MET A 1 7.34 -12.32 15.18
C MET A 1 6.57 -11.49 14.18
N THR A 2 6.31 -10.24 14.49
CA THR A 2 5.79 -9.24 13.55
C THR A 2 7.00 -8.55 12.89
N PRO A 3 7.08 -8.47 11.56
CA PRO A 3 8.21 -7.83 10.89
C PRO A 3 8.20 -6.32 11.15
N ASP A 4 9.39 -5.71 11.21
CA ASP A 4 9.54 -4.27 11.40
C ASP A 4 9.19 -3.48 10.12
N ILE A 5 9.32 -4.13 8.95
CA ILE A 5 9.10 -3.54 7.63
C ILE A 5 8.34 -4.52 6.75
N MET A 6 7.32 -4.03 6.04
CA MET A 6 6.58 -4.75 5.02
C MET A 6 6.89 -4.20 3.64
N LEU A 7 7.36 -5.06 2.73
CA LEU A 7 7.71 -4.69 1.35
C LEU A 7 6.65 -5.25 0.39
N PHE A 8 6.08 -4.39 -0.45
CA PHE A 8 5.09 -4.76 -1.46
C PHE A 8 5.61 -4.39 -2.84
N ASP A 9 5.58 -5.34 -3.77
CA ASP A 9 5.94 -5.12 -5.17
C ASP A 9 4.68 -5.15 -6.04
N GLU A 10 4.28 -3.98 -6.53
CA GLU A 10 3.08 -3.75 -7.35
C GLU A 10 1.81 -4.50 -6.88
N PRO A 11 1.36 -4.31 -5.62
CA PRO A 11 0.30 -5.12 -5.00
C PRO A 11 -1.08 -4.98 -5.66
N THR A 12 -1.26 -3.99 -6.54
CA THR A 12 -2.53 -3.67 -7.19
C THR A 12 -2.54 -3.92 -8.69
N SER A 13 -1.43 -4.38 -9.28
CA SER A 13 -1.23 -4.49 -10.75
C SER A 13 -2.24 -5.40 -11.47
N ALA A 14 -2.76 -6.42 -10.78
CA ALA A 14 -3.69 -7.40 -11.33
C ALA A 14 -5.14 -7.23 -10.82
N LEU A 15 -5.43 -6.13 -10.13
CA LEU A 15 -6.74 -5.90 -9.51
C LEU A 15 -7.58 -4.95 -10.34
N ASP A 16 -8.89 -5.20 -10.32
CA ASP A 16 -9.87 -4.26 -10.88
C ASP A 16 -9.83 -2.92 -10.12
N PRO A 17 -10.12 -1.79 -10.77
CA PRO A 17 -10.02 -0.45 -10.16
C PRO A 17 -10.77 -0.24 -8.84
N GLU A 18 -11.85 -1.00 -8.62
CA GLU A 18 -12.60 -0.99 -7.35
C GLU A 18 -11.79 -1.64 -6.22
N MET A 19 -11.25 -2.84 -6.46
CA MET A 19 -10.42 -3.56 -5.49
C MET A 19 -9.10 -2.84 -5.22
N VAL A 20 -8.54 -2.12 -6.21
CA VAL A 20 -7.37 -1.25 -5.99
C VAL A 20 -7.62 -0.29 -4.83
N LYS A 21 -8.78 0.36 -4.78
CA LYS A 21 -9.10 1.31 -3.70
C LYS A 21 -9.12 0.63 -2.34
N GLU A 22 -9.74 -0.54 -2.24
CA GLU A 22 -9.82 -1.30 -0.99
C GLU A 22 -8.44 -1.68 -0.47
N VAL A 23 -7.56 -2.19 -1.34
CA VAL A 23 -6.18 -2.54 -0.97
C VAL A 23 -5.41 -1.31 -0.51
N LEU A 24 -5.54 -0.18 -1.22
CA LEU A 24 -4.85 1.05 -0.83
C LEU A 24 -5.33 1.60 0.52
N GLU A 25 -6.61 1.45 0.86
CA GLU A 25 -7.11 1.83 2.19
C GLU A 25 -6.54 0.94 3.29
N VAL A 26 -6.50 -0.39 3.09
CA VAL A 26 -5.87 -1.31 4.04
C VAL A 26 -4.39 -0.98 4.25
N MET A 27 -3.66 -0.64 3.18
CA MET A 27 -2.25 -0.25 3.29
C MET A 27 -2.06 1.03 4.10
N LYS A 28 -2.98 2.00 4.00
CA LYS A 28 -2.95 3.21 4.83
C LYS A 28 -3.22 2.90 6.30
N GLU A 29 -4.19 2.04 6.59
CA GLU A 29 -4.49 1.62 7.96
C GLU A 29 -3.27 0.93 8.60
N LEU A 30 -2.59 0.08 7.84
CA LEU A 30 -1.34 -0.56 8.26
C LEU A 30 -0.24 0.48 8.54
N ALA A 31 -0.07 1.48 7.67
CA ALA A 31 0.89 2.57 7.91
C ALA A 31 0.55 3.37 9.19
N GLN A 32 -0.73 3.67 9.41
CA GLN A 32 -1.20 4.39 10.59
C GLN A 32 -1.05 3.59 11.88
N SER A 33 -1.05 2.25 11.80
CA SER A 33 -0.82 1.38 12.95
C SER A 33 0.63 1.38 13.46
N GLY A 34 1.54 2.12 12.82
CA GLY A 34 2.96 2.20 13.19
C GLY A 34 3.86 1.19 12.46
N MET A 35 3.32 0.49 11.47
CA MET A 35 4.09 -0.40 10.60
C MET A 35 4.85 0.43 9.55
N THR A 36 6.11 0.12 9.29
CA THR A 36 6.83 0.73 8.16
C THR A 36 6.49 -0.04 6.88
N LEU A 37 5.92 0.63 5.87
CA LEU A 37 5.62 0.04 4.57
C LEU A 37 6.53 0.62 3.49
N VAL A 38 7.06 -0.26 2.62
CA VAL A 38 7.77 0.09 1.39
C VAL A 38 6.99 -0.50 0.23
N ILE A 39 6.58 0.33 -0.71
CA ILE A 39 5.66 -0.06 -1.80
C ILE A 39 6.25 0.35 -3.14
N VAL A 40 6.40 -0.61 -4.05
CA VAL A 40 6.68 -0.35 -5.47
C VAL A 40 5.35 -0.26 -6.19
N THR A 41 5.12 0.82 -6.93
CA THR A 41 3.87 1.03 -7.67
C THR A 41 4.05 2.01 -8.82
N HIS A 42 3.24 1.85 -9.87
CA HIS A 42 3.07 2.85 -10.92
C HIS A 42 1.89 3.83 -10.63
N GLU A 43 1.13 3.60 -9.56
CA GLU A 43 -0.01 4.42 -9.16
C GLU A 43 0.43 5.71 -8.44
N MET A 44 0.89 6.70 -9.20
CA MET A 44 1.41 7.97 -8.67
C MET A 44 0.39 8.77 -7.86
N GLY A 45 -0.91 8.59 -8.15
CA GLY A 45 -1.98 9.18 -7.36
C GLY A 45 -2.00 8.69 -5.92
N PHE A 46 -1.65 7.43 -5.69
CA PHE A 46 -1.46 6.89 -4.34
C PHE A 46 -0.18 7.44 -3.71
N ALA A 47 0.95 7.41 -4.42
CA ALA A 47 2.23 7.92 -3.91
C ALA A 47 2.14 9.38 -3.41
N LYS A 48 1.38 10.23 -4.11
CA LYS A 48 1.16 11.62 -3.69
C LYS A 48 0.29 11.80 -2.44
N ARG A 49 -0.58 10.84 -2.12
CA ARG A 49 -1.47 10.91 -0.94
C ARG A 49 -0.81 10.39 0.34
N SER A 50 0.31 9.69 0.20
CA SER A 50 1.01 8.99 1.29
C SER A 50 2.21 9.78 1.84
N GLY A 51 2.44 10.99 1.35
CA GLY A 51 3.45 11.93 1.85
C GLY A 51 2.85 13.02 2.72
#